data_AF-A0A9E1MYP8-F1
#
_entry.id   AF-A0A9E1MYP8-F1
#
_cell.length_a   1.000
_cell.length_b   1.000
_cell.length_c   1.000
_cell.angle_alpha   90.00
_cell.angle_beta   90.00
_cell.angle_gamma   90.00
#
_symmetry.space_group_name_H-M   'P 1'
#
loop_
_entity.id
_entity.type
_entity.pdbx_description
1 polymer ?
#
loop_
_entity_poly.entity_id
_entity_poly.type
_entity_poly.pdbx_seq_one_letter_code
_entity_poly.pdbx_strand_id
1 'polypeptide(L)' 'MGQWLVTANDSQFSVDGLAELQALAKKGELKAGDMIQPPGATDWVYASEVAELKGVLQVP' A
#
# COMPACT_ATOMS: atom_id res chain seq x y z
N MET A 1 7.84 15.15 -2.48
CA MET A 1 7.85 13.67 -2.53
C MET A 1 7.32 13.22 -1.19
N GLY A 2 6.13 12.65 -1.16
CA GLY A 2 5.51 12.24 0.10
C GLY A 2 5.67 10.74 0.30
N GLN A 3 5.99 10.37 1.52
CA GLN A 3 6.18 9.00 1.94
C GLN A 3 4.82 8.32 2.10
N TRP A 4 4.70 7.10 1.58
CA TRP A 4 3.51 6.27 1.79
C TRP A 4 3.77 5.37 3.00
N LEU A 5 2.85 5.33 3.95
CA LEU A 5 2.93 4.37 5.05
C LEU A 5 2.08 3.16 4.73
N VAL A 6 2.57 1.99 5.10
CA VAL A 6 1.95 0.70 4.82
C VAL A 6 1.98 -0.12 6.09
N THR A 7 0.85 -0.73 6.42
CA THR A 7 0.72 -1.71 7.50
C THR A 7 0.31 -3.04 6.88
N ALA A 8 1.24 -3.99 6.85
CA ALA A 8 1.02 -5.33 6.31
C ALA A 8 1.56 -6.40 7.27
N ASN A 9 0.78 -7.47 7.50
CA ASN A 9 1.13 -8.59 8.39
C ASN A 9 1.72 -8.12 9.74
N ASP A 10 1.00 -7.24 10.45
CA ASP A 10 1.41 -6.64 11.75
C ASP A 10 2.71 -5.81 11.72
N SER A 11 3.25 -5.55 10.53
CA SER A 11 4.44 -4.73 10.33
C SER A 11 4.07 -3.42 9.64
N GLN A 12 4.47 -2.30 10.23
CA GLN A 12 4.33 -1.00 9.61
C GLN A 12 5.68 -0.56 9.02
N PHE A 13 5.68 -0.21 7.74
CA PHE A 13 6.85 0.31 7.05
C PHE A 13 6.44 1.44 6.13
N SER A 14 7.45 2.13 5.61
CA SER A 14 7.27 3.31 4.78
C SER A 14 7.91 3.06 3.43
N VAL A 15 7.28 3.51 2.35
CA VAL A 15 7.83 3.38 1.00
C VAL A 15 7.98 4.75 0.35
N ASP A 16 9.05 4.90 -0.43
CA ASP A 16 9.46 6.17 -1.04
C ASP A 16 8.77 6.37 -2.40
N GLY A 17 7.44 6.24 -2.37
CA GLY A 17 6.56 6.53 -3.50
C GLY A 17 5.82 5.32 -4.05
N LEU A 18 5.02 5.61 -5.08
CA LEU A 18 4.05 4.67 -5.62
C LEU A 18 4.70 3.47 -6.30
N ALA A 19 5.86 3.63 -6.94
CA ALA A 19 6.53 2.55 -7.65
C ALA A 19 6.96 1.40 -6.73
N GLU A 20 7.49 1.74 -5.55
CA GLU A 20 7.89 0.77 -4.54
C GLU A 20 6.66 0.10 -3.90
N LEU A 21 5.60 0.89 -3.63
CA LEU A 21 4.31 0.38 -3.17
C LEU A 21 3.71 -0.66 -4.15
N GLN A 22 3.72 -0.35 -5.45
CA GLN A 22 3.24 -1.27 -6.48
C GLN A 22 4.12 -2.53 -6.59
N ALA A 23 5.43 -2.42 -6.37
CA ALA A 23 6.31 -3.58 -6.37
C ALA A 23 5.96 -4.55 -5.23
N LEU A 24 5.65 -4.04 -4.04
CA LEU A 24 5.20 -4.86 -2.90
C LEU A 24 3.85 -5.53 -3.17
N ALA A 25 2.90 -4.81 -3.76
CA ALA A 25 1.61 -5.36 -4.19
C ALA A 25 1.79 -6.52 -5.18
N LYS A 26 2.66 -6.33 -6.19
CA LYS A 26 2.97 -7.37 -7.18
C LYS A 26 3.68 -8.58 -6.60
N LYS A 27 4.51 -8.39 -5.56
CA LYS A 27 5.18 -9.49 -4.85
C LYS A 27 4.26 -10.26 -3.91
N GLY A 28 3.05 -9.76 -3.65
CA GLY A 28 2.14 -10.33 -2.64
C GLY A 28 2.54 -9.99 -1.20
N GLU A 29 3.49 -9.08 -1.01
CA GLU A 29 3.87 -8.53 0.31
C GLU A 29 2.82 -7.53 0.83
N LEU A 30 2.02 -6.98 -0.08
CA LEU A 30 0.87 -6.12 0.20
C LEU A 30 -0.40 -6.76 -0.35
N LYS A 31 -1.39 -6.96 0.52
CA LYS A 31 -2.68 -7.60 0.25
C LYS A 31 -3.80 -6.58 0.30
N ALA A 32 -4.93 -6.93 -0.30
CA ALA A 32 -6.13 -6.09 -0.36
C ALA A 32 -6.66 -5.61 1.00
N GLY A 33 -6.42 -6.38 2.08
CA GLY A 33 -6.82 -6.06 3.44
C GLY A 33 -5.79 -5.28 4.26
N ASP A 34 -4.59 -5.04 3.72
CA ASP A 34 -3.58 -4.22 4.37
C ASP A 34 -3.99 -2.75 4.32
N MET A 35 -3.46 -1.95 5.25
CA MET A 35 -3.79 -0.53 5.35
C MET A 35 -2.65 0.33 4.86
N ILE A 36 -2.99 1.44 4.21
CA ILE A 36 -2.05 2.35 3.58
C ILE A 36 -2.45 3.78 3.92
N GLN A 37 -1.47 4.60 4.26
CA GLN A 37 -1.65 6.03 4.41
C GLN A 37 -1.00 6.74 3.21
N PRO A 38 -1.81 7.34 2.32
CA PRO A 38 -1.29 8.15 1.23
C PRO A 38 -0.56 9.39 1.75
N PRO A 39 0.46 9.87 1.02
CA PRO A 39 1.15 11.09 1.40
C PRO A 39 0.22 12.30 1.38
N GLY A 40 0.14 12.99 2.51
CA GLY A 40 -0.74 14.15 2.67
C GLY A 40 -2.16 13.80 3.11
N ALA A 41 -2.48 12.52 3.26
CA ALA A 41 -3.67 12.05 3.97
C ALA A 41 -3.30 11.66 5.40
N THR A 42 -4.21 11.89 6.34
CA THR A 42 -4.07 11.40 7.73
C THR A 42 -4.80 10.08 7.94
N ASP A 43 -5.79 9.80 7.09
CA ASP A 43 -6.59 8.59 7.15
C ASP A 43 -5.86 7.41 6.52
N TRP A 44 -6.00 6.27 7.18
CA TRP A 44 -5.58 4.99 6.66
C TRP A 44 -6.71 4.39 5.82
N VAL A 45 -6.38 4.02 4.59
CA VAL A 45 -7.31 3.38 3.65
C VAL A 45 -6.85 1.96 3.38
N TYR A 46 -7.78 1.07 3.04
CA TYR A 46 -7.38 -0.27 2.63
C TYR A 46 -6.62 -0.22 1.30
N ALA A 47 -5.66 -1.12 1.12
CA ALA A 47 -4.92 -1.26 -0.12
C ALA A 47 -5.86 -1.45 -1.32
N SER A 48 -6.94 -2.21 -1.13
CA SER A 48 -7.99 -2.41 -2.15
C SER A 48 -8.77 -1.15 -2.52
N GLU A 49 -8.79 -0.13 -1.66
CA GLU A 49 -9.42 1.16 -1.92
C GLU A 49 -8.48 2.14 -2.64
N VAL A 50 -7.17 1.92 -2.58
CA VAL A 50 -6.19 2.72 -3.32
C VAL A 50 -6.29 2.40 -4.81
N ALA A 51 -6.74 3.39 -5.59
CA ALA A 51 -6.96 3.22 -7.04
C ALA A 51 -5.68 2.80 -7.77
N GLU A 52 -4.54 3.31 -7.34
CA GLU A 52 -3.22 3.01 -7.87
C GLU A 52 -2.75 1.57 -7.63
N LEU A 53 -3.43 0.84 -6.73
CA LEU A 53 -3.12 -0.54 -6.37
C LEU A 53 -4.14 -1.57 -6.87
N LYS A 54 -5.37 -1.15 -7.21
CA LYS A 54 -6.44 -2.04 -7.70
C LYS A 54 -6.04 -2.97 -8.85
N GLY A 55 -5.10 -2.55 -9.70
CA GLY A 55 -4.63 -3.34 -10.85
C GLY A 55 -3.38 -4.20 -10.59
N VAL A 56 -2.75 -4.09 -9.41
CA VAL A 56 -1.49 -4.78 -9.10
C VAL A 56 -1.54 -5.62 -7.83
N LEU A 57 -2.56 -5.44 -6.99
CA LEU A 57 -2.79 -6.29 -5.83
C LEU A 57 -3.02 -7.72 -6.27
N GLN A 58 -2.18 -8.63 -5.78
CA GLN A 58 -2.45 -10.04 -5.92
C GLN A 58 -3.61 -10.42 -5.01
N VAL A 59 -4.74 -10.76 -5.63
CA VAL A 59 -5.87 -11.39 -4.96
C VAL A 59 -5.48 -12.86 -4.73
N PRO A 60 -5.59 -13.39 -3.50
CA PRO A 60 -5.49 -14.83 -3.29
C PRO A 60 -6.60 -15.59 -4.03
#